data_AF-A0A529QM17-F1
#
_entry.id   AF-A0A529QM17-F1
#
_cell.length_a   1.000
_cell.length_b   1.000
_cell.length_c   1.000
_cell.angle_alpha   90.00
_cell.angle_beta   90.00
_cell.angle_gamma   90.00
#
_symmetry.space_group_name_H-M   'P 1'
#
loop_
_entity.id
_entity.type
_entity.pdbx_description
1 polymer ?
#
loop_
_entity_poly.entity_id
_entity_poly.type
_entity_poly.pdbx_seq_one_letter_code
_entity_poly.pdbx_strand_id
1 'polypeptide(L)' 'EDRTVELRLGGRETTLPGLQYLLHVAMPNFYFHVTTAYDILRHNGVPLGKQTFLGNR' A
#
# COMPACT_ATOMS: atom_id res chain seq x y z
N GLU A 1 -0.38 19.16 6.31
CA GLU A 1 -0.07 17.78 6.74
C GLU A 1 -0.80 17.39 8.04
N ASP A 2 -1.49 18.35 8.64
CA ASP A 2 -2.11 18.25 9.98
C ASP A 2 -3.55 17.74 9.97
N ARG A 3 -4.06 17.27 8.82
CA ARG A 3 -5.39 16.64 8.78
C ARG A 3 -5.30 15.30 9.49
N THR A 4 -6.04 15.15 10.58
CA THR A 4 -6.17 13.90 11.30
C THR A 4 -7.01 12.91 10.51
N VAL A 5 -6.58 11.65 10.51
CA VAL A 5 -7.29 10.53 9.89
C VAL A 5 -7.82 9.66 11.02
N GLU A 6 -9.14 9.46 11.01
CA GLU A 6 -9.82 8.53 11.92
C GLU A 6 -9.90 7.15 11.27
N LEU A 7 -9.35 6.14 11.94
CA LEU A 7 -9.35 4.77 11.49
C LEU A 7 -10.18 3.92 12.44
N ARG A 8 -11.00 3.04 11.87
CA ARG A 8 -11.74 2.02 12.62
C ARG A 8 -11.15 0.66 12.29
N LEU A 9 -10.25 0.16 13.13
CA LEU A 9 -9.54 -1.10 12.94
C LEU A 9 -10.04 -2.12 13.96
N GLY A 10 -10.68 -3.19 13.50
CA GLY A 10 -11.10 -4.30 14.37
C GLY A 10 -11.98 -3.88 15.56
N GLY A 11 -12.83 -2.87 15.38
CA GLY A 11 -13.69 -2.32 16.43
C GLY A 11 -13.01 -1.29 17.36
N ARG A 12 -11.73 -0.96 17.13
CA ARG A 12 -11.03 0.13 17.82
C ARG A 12 -10.97 1.36 16.93
N GLU A 13 -11.31 2.51 17.52
CA GLU A 13 -11.11 3.82 16.89
C GLU A 13 -9.70 4.30 17.22
N THR A 14 -8.95 4.71 16.20
CA THR A 14 -7.60 5.25 16.34
C THR A 14 -7.44 6.44 15.42
N THR A 15 -6.98 7.55 15.98
CA THR A 15 -6.75 8.79 15.24
C THR A 15 -5.26 9.00 15.05
N LEU A 16 -4.83 9.24 13.81
CA LEU A 16 -3.44 9.50 13.46
C LEU A 16 -3.30 10.81 12.70
N PRO A 17 -2.21 11.57 12.88
CA PRO A 17 -1.86 12.65 11.95
C PRO A 17 -1.74 12.09 10.53
N GLY A 18 -2.26 12.81 9.53
CA GLY A 18 -2.35 12.32 8.16
C GLY A 18 -1.01 11.92 7.55
N LEU A 19 0.06 12.66 7.86
CA LEU A 19 1.41 12.30 7.41
C LEU A 19 1.91 10.98 8.04
N GLN A 20 1.67 10.78 9.34
CA GLN A 20 2.04 9.52 9.99
C GLN A 20 1.22 8.35 9.44
N TYR A 21 -0.08 8.55 9.22
CA TYR A 21 -0.92 7.55 8.58
C TYR A 21 -0.39 7.18 7.19
N LEU A 22 -0.09 8.19 6.35
CA LEU A 22 0.40 7.96 5.00
C LEU A 22 1.72 7.18 5.02
N LEU A 23 2.71 7.63 5.78
CA LEU A 23 4.06 7.09 5.73
C LEU A 23 4.18 5.72 6.41
N HIS A 24 3.46 5.49 7.51
CA HIS A 24 3.63 4.31 8.35
C HIS A 24 2.52 3.27 8.23
N VAL A 25 1.35 3.64 7.69
CA VAL A 25 0.22 2.73 7.52
C VAL A 25 -0.11 2.55 6.04
N ALA A 26 -0.51 3.62 5.35
CA ALA A 26 -1.05 3.51 4.00
C ALA A 26 0.01 3.08 2.97
N MET A 27 1.17 3.74 2.92
CA MET A 27 2.21 3.41 1.95
C MET A 27 2.76 1.98 2.11
N PRO A 28 3.14 1.51 3.31
CA PRO A 28 3.62 0.14 3.47
C PRO A 28 2.57 -0.90 3.06
N ASN A 29 1.30 -0.73 3.46
CA ASN A 29 0.22 -1.65 3.07
C ASN A 29 -0.02 -1.64 1.56
N PHE A 30 -0.04 -0.46 0.94
CA PHE A 30 -0.20 -0.33 -0.50
C PHE A 30 0.88 -1.12 -1.26
N TYR A 31 2.16 -0.87 -0.95
CA TYR A 31 3.25 -1.57 -1.61
C TYR A 31 3.30 -3.06 -1.28
N PHE A 32 2.93 -3.47 -0.06
CA PHE A 32 2.81 -4.89 0.29
C PHE A 32 1.81 -5.61 -0.61
N HIS A 33 0.60 -5.07 -0.76
CA HIS A 33 -0.43 -5.70 -1.58
C HIS A 33 -0.12 -5.67 -3.07
N VAL A 34 0.38 -4.55 -3.59
CA VAL A 34 0.77 -4.44 -5.01
C VAL A 34 1.90 -5.40 -5.35
N THR A 35 2.94 -5.48 -4.50
CA THR A 35 4.07 -6.41 -4.71
C THR A 35 3.60 -7.86 -4.62
N THR A 36 2.76 -8.19 -3.63
CA THR A 36 2.19 -9.54 -3.49
C THR A 36 1.40 -9.94 -4.72
N ALA A 37 0.54 -9.07 -5.26
CA ALA A 37 -0.22 -9.35 -6.47
C ALA A 37 0.69 -9.52 -7.69
N TYR A 38 1.70 -8.66 -7.84
CA TYR A 38 2.72 -8.77 -8.88
C TYR A 38 3.45 -10.12 -8.83
N ASP A 39 3.84 -10.56 -7.64
CA ASP A 39 4.57 -11.81 -7.44
C ASP A 39 3.69 -13.03 -7.72
N ILE A 40 2.42 -13.03 -7.30
CA ILE A 40 1.47 -14.12 -7.64
C ILE A 40 1.31 -14.26 -9.15
N LEU A 41 1.10 -13.16 -9.86
CA LEU A 41 0.93 -13.18 -11.32
C LEU A 41 2.22 -13.62 -12.03
N ARG A 42 3.36 -13.08 -11.61
CA ARG A 42 4.67 -13.44 -12.15
C ARG A 42 5.00 -14.92 -11.90
N HIS A 43 4.66 -15.44 -10.71
CA HIS A 43 4.81 -16.85 -10.37
C HIS A 43 3.95 -17.76 -11.27
N ASN A 44 2.74 -17.31 -11.63
CA ASN A 44 1.86 -18.02 -12.57
C ASN A 44 2.24 -17.83 -14.05
N GLY A 45 3.41 -17.27 -14.35
CA GLY A 45 3.93 -17.17 -15.72
C GLY A 45 3.46 -15.94 -16.50
N VAL A 46 2.77 -14.99 -15.88
CA VAL A 46 2.45 -13.71 -16.53
C VAL A 46 3.77 -12.95 -16.79
N PRO A 47 4.03 -12.46 -18.02
CA PRO A 47 5.31 -11.84 -18.39
C PRO A 47 5.45 -10.41 -17.85
N LEU A 48 5.38 -10.26 -16.53
CA LEU A 48 5.55 -8.99 -15.84
C LEU A 48 7.05 -8.70 -15.62
N GLY A 49 7.42 -7.42 -15.66
CA GLY A 49 8.78 -6.96 -15.40
C GLY A 49 8.81 -5.79 -14.42
N LYS A 50 10.01 -5.45 -13.93
CA LYS A 50 10.21 -4.31 -13.01
C LYS A 50 9.64 -3.00 -13.57
N GLN A 51 9.73 -2.78 -14.88
CA GLN A 51 9.17 -1.58 -15.54
C GLN A 51 7.64 -1.53 -15.41
N THR A 52 6.96 -2.67 -15.50
CA THR A 52 5.51 -2.75 -15.27
C THR A 52 5.15 -2.38 -13.83
N PHE A 53 5.96 -2.82 -12.85
CA PHE A 53 5.74 -2.49 -11.44
C PHE A 53 5.97 -0.99 -11.14
N LEU A 54 7.03 -0.39 -11.72
CA LEU A 54 7.34 1.03 -11.53
C LEU A 54 6.41 1.97 -12.32
N GLY A 55 5.68 1.44 -13.31
CA GLY A 55 4.90 2.20 -14.27
C GLY A 55 5.76 2.78 -15.40
N ASN A 56 5.15 2.90 -16.59
CA ASN A 56 5.75 3.64 -17.68
C ASN A 56 5.54 5.13 -17.41
N ARG A 57 6.64 5.89 -17.47
CA ARG A 57 6.62 7.35 -17.34
C ARG A 57 6.33 8.01 -18.68
#